data_AF-A0A7J3TPK5-F1
#
_entry.id   AF-A0A7J3TPK5-F1
#
_cell.length_a   1.000
_cell.length_b   1.000
_cell.length_c   1.000
_cell.angle_alpha   90.00
_cell.angle_beta   90.00
_cell.angle_gamma   90.00
#
_symmetry.space_group_name_H-M   'P 1'
#
loop_
_entity.id
_entity.type
_entity.pdbx_description
1 polymer ?
#
loop_
_entity_poly.entity_id
_entity_poly.type
_entity_poly.pdbx_seq_one_letter_code
_entity_poly.pdbx_strand_id
1 'polypeptide(L)'
;MKLNLKPELLWKYFEEISSIPRCSKHEEKVAEYVVNVAKKLGHEVMRDDVGNVIVRKKATAYENAPMVTLQAHLDMVCEKNRDVEHDFEKDPIDVYVDGDMVKARG
;
A
#
# COMPACT_ATOMS: atom_id res chain seq x y z
N MET A 1 5.87 -1.36 -14.64
CA MET A 1 4.98 -0.57 -15.50
C MET A 1 4.74 0.79 -14.85
N LYS A 2 4.26 1.80 -15.59
CA LYS A 2 3.65 2.99 -14.98
C LYS A 2 2.22 3.07 -15.49
N LEU A 3 1.24 2.99 -14.61
CA LEU A 3 -0.20 3.09 -14.94
C LEU A 3 -0.54 4.46 -15.56
N ASN A 4 0.28 5.50 -15.33
CA ASN A 4 0.12 6.85 -15.88
C ASN A 4 -1.26 7.46 -15.63
N LEU A 5 -1.87 7.13 -14.49
CA LEU A 5 -3.18 7.60 -14.07
C LEU A 5 -3.09 8.82 -13.15
N LYS A 6 -4.18 9.60 -13.09
CA LYS A 6 -4.35 10.72 -12.16
C LYS A 6 -5.23 10.29 -10.97
N PRO A 7 -4.96 10.78 -9.75
CA PRO A 7 -3.84 11.62 -9.34
C PRO A 7 -2.53 10.83 -9.22
N GLU A 8 -1.43 11.38 -9.75
CA GLU A 8 -0.14 10.65 -9.91
C GLU A 8 0.41 10.09 -8.60
N LEU A 9 0.29 10.83 -7.50
CA LEU A 9 0.85 10.41 -6.22
C LEU A 9 0.15 9.18 -5.65
N LEU A 10 -1.17 9.07 -5.83
CA LEU A 10 -1.95 7.91 -5.40
C LEU A 10 -1.52 6.69 -6.20
N TRP A 11 -1.50 6.81 -7.52
CA TRP A 11 -1.18 5.69 -8.40
C TRP A 11 0.28 5.25 -8.28
N LYS A 12 1.21 6.17 -8.05
CA LYS A 12 2.59 5.83 -7.69
C LYS A 12 2.65 4.90 -6.47
N TYR A 13 2.01 5.27 -5.37
CA TYR A 13 2.02 4.44 -4.16
C TYR A 13 1.25 3.13 -4.33
N PHE A 14 0.16 3.15 -5.11
CA PHE A 14 -0.57 1.93 -5.46
C PHE A 14 0.31 0.93 -6.23
N GLU A 15 1.07 1.39 -7.22
CA GLU A 15 2.00 0.54 -7.98
C GLU A 15 3.13 0.00 -7.10
N GLU A 16 3.73 0.84 -6.26
CA GLU A 16 4.78 0.42 -5.32
C GLU A 16 4.25 -0.64 -4.35
N ILE A 17 3.06 -0.44 -3.75
CA ILE A 17 2.42 -1.41 -2.84
C ILE A 17 2.02 -2.70 -3.58
N SER A 18 1.51 -2.60 -4.80
CA SER A 18 1.10 -3.78 -5.60
C SER A 18 2.29 -4.66 -5.99
N SER A 19 3.50 -4.10 -6.03
CA SER A 19 4.72 -4.85 -6.26
C SER A 19 5.24 -5.63 -5.04
N ILE A 20 4.62 -5.44 -3.87
CA ILE A 20 5.01 -6.08 -2.62
C ILE A 20 4.00 -7.19 -2.30
N PRO A 21 4.43 -8.47 -2.26
CA PRO A 21 3.57 -9.55 -1.83
C PRO A 21 3.14 -9.36 -0.37
N ARG A 22 1.82 -9.38 -0.12
CA ARG A 22 1.21 -8.92 1.13
C ARG A 22 -0.09 -9.67 1.50
N CYS A 23 -0.11 -11.00 1.35
CA CYS A 23 -1.25 -11.78 1.84
C CYS A 23 -1.52 -11.52 3.31
N SER A 24 -2.77 -11.74 3.73
CA SER A 24 -3.12 -11.76 5.15
C SER A 24 -2.15 -12.67 5.93
N LYS A 25 -1.64 -12.17 7.06
CA LYS A 25 -0.56 -12.75 7.90
C LYS A 25 0.88 -12.65 7.36
N HIS A 26 1.08 -12.01 6.22
CA HIS A 26 2.39 -11.78 5.60
C HIS A 26 2.63 -10.29 5.31
N GLU A 27 2.18 -9.41 6.20
CA GLU A 27 2.18 -7.96 6.03
C GLU A 27 3.54 -7.29 6.29
N GLU A 28 4.53 -8.04 6.80
CA GLU A 28 5.82 -7.50 7.27
C GLU A 28 6.51 -6.62 6.21
N LYS A 29 6.59 -7.09 4.97
CA LYS A 29 7.26 -6.38 3.87
C LYS A 29 6.57 -5.06 3.54
N VAL A 30 5.24 -5.06 3.48
CA VAL A 30 4.47 -3.84 3.15
C VAL A 30 4.44 -2.87 4.34
N ALA A 31 4.42 -3.37 5.58
CA ALA A 31 4.54 -2.56 6.78
C ALA A 31 5.90 -1.83 6.82
N GLU A 32 7.00 -2.55 6.57
CA GLU A 32 8.35 -1.97 6.50
C GLU A 32 8.44 -0.90 5.40
N TYR A 33 7.85 -1.16 4.23
CA TYR A 33 7.76 -0.18 3.16
C TYR A 33 7.06 1.12 3.60
N VAL A 34 5.89 1.03 4.24
CA VAL A 34 5.15 2.21 4.75
C VAL A 34 5.99 2.97 5.79
N VAL A 35 6.63 2.25 6.72
CA VAL A 35 7.51 2.84 7.73
C VAL A 35 8.66 3.61 7.08
N ASN A 36 9.31 3.03 6.08
CA ASN A 36 10.43 3.64 5.37
C ASN A 36 10.02 4.86 4.56
N VAL A 37 8.87 4.81 3.87
CA VAL A 37 8.30 5.98 3.17
C VAL A 37 8.03 7.11 4.15
N ALA A 38 7.36 6.83 5.28
CA ALA A 38 7.02 7.85 6.26
C ALA A 38 8.25 8.47 6.92
N LYS A 39 9.26 7.67 7.28
CA LYS A 39 10.56 8.16 7.78
C LYS A 39 11.28 9.03 6.76
N LYS A 40 11.30 8.64 5.48
CA LYS A 40 11.91 9.42 4.38
C LYS A 40 11.23 10.77 4.19
N LEU A 41 9.93 10.86 4.46
CA LEU A 41 9.16 12.11 4.43
C LEU A 41 9.28 12.94 5.73
N GLY A 42 10.04 12.46 6.72
CA GLY A 42 10.23 13.15 7.99
C GLY A 42 9.03 13.09 8.93
N HIS A 43 8.18 12.07 8.81
CA HIS A 43 7.04 11.86 9.70
C HIS A 43 7.42 10.98 10.90
N GLU A 44 6.71 11.18 12.01
CA GLU A 44 6.81 10.29 13.17
C GLU A 44 6.10 8.98 12.83
N VAL A 45 6.74 7.86 13.15
CA VAL A 45 6.23 6.53 12.83
C VAL A 45 6.38 5.64 14.04
N MET A 46 5.34 4.88 14.34
CA MET A 46 5.39 3.80 15.31
C MET A 46 4.74 2.54 14.73
N ARG A 47 5.18 1.40 15.25
CA ARG A 47 4.58 0.10 14.99
C ARG A 47 4.26 -0.53 16.34
N ASP A 48 3.04 -1.00 16.52
CA ASP A 48 2.64 -1.67 17.77
C ASP A 48 3.05 -3.15 17.77
N ASP A 49 2.85 -3.82 18.91
CA ASP A 49 3.26 -5.21 19.12
C ASP A 49 2.50 -6.21 18.22
N VAL A 50 1.35 -5.82 17.68
CA VAL A 50 0.55 -6.64 16.76
C VAL A 50 0.81 -6.31 15.29
N GLY A 51 1.69 -5.34 15.02
CA GLY A 51 2.20 -5.01 13.70
C GLY A 51 1.50 -3.86 12.98
N ASN A 52 0.52 -3.19 13.60
CA ASN A 52 -0.13 -2.02 12.99
C ASN A 52 0.86 -0.87 12.86
N VAL A 53 0.81 -0.16 11.74
CA VAL A 53 1.65 1.01 11.47
C VAL A 53 0.86 2.28 11.68
N ILE A 54 1.37 3.18 12.53
CA ILE A 54 0.78 4.50 12.77
C ILE A 54 1.79 5.54 12.30
N VAL A 55 1.36 6.41 11.38
CA VAL A 55 2.13 7.54 10.87
C VAL A 55 1.49 8.83 11.35
N ARG A 56 2.26 9.69 12.01
CA ARG A 56 1.82 11.01 12.46
C ARG A 56 2.48 12.10 11.62
N LYS A 57 1.63 12.90 10.98
CA LYS A 57 2.03 14.09 10.22
C LYS A 57 1.51 15.32 10.94
N LYS A 58 2.40 16.28 11.22
CA LYS A 58 2.00 17.59 11.77
C LYS A 58 1.16 18.36 10.75
N ALA A 59 0.22 19.16 11.25
CA ALA A 59 -0.55 20.09 10.43
C ALA A 59 0.40 21.03 9.65
N THR A 60 0.08 21.28 8.38
CA THR A 60 0.76 22.30 7.55
C THR A 60 0.00 23.63 7.56
N ALA A 61 -1.26 23.59 8.01
CA ALA A 61 -2.17 24.66 8.35
C ALA A 61 -3.28 24.01 9.20
N TYR A 62 -4.04 24.78 9.99
CA TYR A 62 -5.12 24.28 10.87
C TYR A 62 -4.65 23.57 12.15
N GLU A 63 -3.65 24.10 12.83
CA GLU A 63 -3.08 23.57 14.07
C GLU A 63 -4.12 23.46 15.20
N ASN A 64 -5.17 24.29 15.15
CA ASN A 64 -6.27 24.31 16.11
C ASN A 64 -7.48 23.45 15.69
N ALA A 65 -7.43 22.82 14.51
CA ALA A 65 -8.50 21.91 14.10
C ALA A 65 -8.35 20.55 14.79
N PRO A 66 -9.45 19.80 14.97
CA PRO A 66 -9.38 18.43 15.47
C PRO A 66 -8.48 17.54 14.60
N MET A 67 -7.78 16.61 15.26
CA MET A 67 -7.00 15.58 14.57
C MET A 67 -7.92 14.67 13.74
N VAL A 68 -7.48 14.34 12.53
CA VAL A 68 -8.14 13.36 11.66
C VAL A 68 -7.27 12.11 11.56
N THR A 69 -7.91 10.94 11.66
CA THR A 69 -7.27 9.64 11.42
C THR A 69 -7.82 9.04 10.13
N LEU A 70 -6.93 8.68 9.20
CA LEU A 70 -7.26 7.89 8.01
C LEU A 70 -6.82 6.45 8.27
N GLN A 71 -7.72 5.49 8.07
CA GLN A 71 -7.46 4.08 8.34
C GLN A 71 -7.64 3.25 7.07
N ALA A 72 -6.71 2.32 6.86
CA ALA A 72 -6.74 1.27 5.85
C ALA A 72 -6.05 0.02 6.43
N HIS A 73 -6.23 -1.13 5.79
CA HIS A 73 -5.50 -2.35 6.12
C HIS A 73 -4.40 -2.63 5.09
N LEU A 74 -3.34 -3.32 5.50
CA LEU A 74 -2.15 -3.54 4.68
C LEU A 74 -2.22 -4.80 3.82
N ASP A 75 -2.96 -5.80 4.28
CA ASP A 75 -3.05 -7.09 3.64
C ASP A 75 -3.98 -7.09 2.42
N MET A 76 -3.90 -8.17 1.65
CA MET A 76 -4.88 -8.49 0.61
C MET A 76 -5.27 -9.95 0.67
N VAL A 77 -6.46 -10.24 0.14
CA VAL A 77 -6.88 -11.60 -0.15
C VAL A 77 -6.07 -12.13 -1.33
N CYS A 78 -5.48 -13.31 -1.15
CA CYS A 78 -4.65 -13.97 -2.15
C CYS A 78 -5.44 -15.10 -2.81
N GLU A 79 -6.03 -14.79 -3.96
CA GLU A 79 -6.79 -15.72 -4.79
C GLU A 79 -6.37 -15.54 -6.25
N LYS A 80 -6.32 -16.64 -6.99
CA LYS A 80 -5.96 -16.68 -8.40
C LYS A 80 -6.87 -17.65 -9.15
N ASN A 81 -7.06 -17.40 -10.43
CA ASN A 81 -7.72 -18.29 -11.37
C ASN A 81 -6.95 -19.62 -11.47
N ARG A 82 -7.68 -20.68 -11.79
CA ARG A 82 -7.18 -22.07 -11.73
C ARG A 82 -5.98 -22.32 -12.64
N ASP A 83 -5.91 -21.61 -13.73
CA ASP A 83 -4.93 -21.72 -14.82
C ASP A 83 -3.76 -20.74 -14.70
N VAL A 84 -3.67 -19.99 -13.59
CA VAL A 84 -2.59 -19.02 -13.35
C VAL A 84 -1.59 -19.53 -12.32
N GLU A 85 -0.32 -19.55 -12.74
CA GLU A 85 0.82 -19.72 -11.83
C GLU A 85 1.22 -18.36 -11.26
N HIS A 86 1.17 -18.25 -9.94
CA HIS A 86 1.50 -17.06 -9.17
C HIS A 86 1.82 -17.52 -7.74
N ASP A 87 2.96 -17.10 -7.21
CA ASP A 87 3.44 -17.33 -5.86
C ASP A 87 3.28 -16.04 -5.04
N PHE A 88 2.20 -15.97 -4.24
CA PHE A 88 1.88 -14.77 -3.47
C PHE A 88 2.86 -14.41 -2.34
N GLU A 89 3.90 -15.21 -2.09
CA GLU A 89 4.97 -14.84 -1.15
C GLU A 89 6.12 -14.07 -1.84
N LYS A 90 6.19 -14.18 -3.17
CA LYS A 90 7.34 -13.72 -3.97
C LYS A 90 6.95 -12.80 -5.11
N ASP A 91 5.85 -13.11 -5.80
CA ASP A 91 5.48 -12.49 -7.05
C ASP A 91 4.69 -11.19 -6.82
N PRO A 92 5.00 -10.12 -7.56
CA PRO A 92 4.21 -8.89 -7.54
C PRO A 92 2.86 -9.09 -8.25
N ILE A 93 1.85 -8.30 -7.87
CA ILE A 93 0.57 -8.28 -8.59
C ILE A 93 0.75 -7.60 -9.95
N ASP A 94 0.47 -8.32 -11.04
CA ASP A 94 0.53 -7.78 -12.41
C ASP A 94 -0.74 -6.96 -12.71
N VAL A 95 -0.69 -5.67 -12.37
CA VAL A 95 -1.78 -4.72 -12.59
C VAL A 95 -1.73 -4.10 -14.00
N TYR A 96 -2.91 -3.96 -14.62
CA TYR A 96 -3.06 -3.36 -15.94
C TYR A 96 -4.34 -2.52 -16.04
N VAL A 97 -4.37 -1.60 -17.02
CA VAL A 97 -5.54 -0.77 -17.34
C VAL A 97 -6.34 -1.44 -18.46
N ASP A 98 -7.66 -1.54 -18.25
CA ASP A 98 -8.63 -2.08 -19.19
C ASP A 98 -9.80 -1.10 -19.32
N GLY A 99 -9.74 -0.23 -20.33
CA GLY A 99 -10.66 0.90 -20.45
C GLY A 99 -10.59 1.80 -19.22
N ASP A 100 -11.71 1.92 -18.51
CA ASP A 100 -11.84 2.75 -17.30
C ASP A 100 -11.50 1.99 -16.00
N MET A 101 -11.09 0.72 -16.10
CA MET A 101 -10.86 -0.15 -14.96
C MET A 101 -9.37 -0.49 -14.80
N VAL A 102 -8.93 -0.66 -13.56
CA VAL A 102 -7.65 -1.29 -13.24
C VAL A 102 -7.90 -2.70 -12.73
N LYS A 103 -7.20 -3.68 -13.30
CA LYS A 103 -7.36 -5.11 -13.04
C LYS A 103 -6.01 -5.76 -12.77
N ALA A 104 -6.01 -6.95 -12.18
CA ALA A 104 -4.83 -7.81 -12.07
C ALA A 104 -4.93 -8.95 -13.09
N ARG A 105 -3.80 -9.42 -13.63
CA ARG A 105 -3.78 -10.63 -14.46
C ARG A 105 -3.79 -11.85 -13.57
N GLY A 106 -4.90 -12.56 -13.64
CA GLY A 106 -5.05 -13.88 -13.07
C GLY A 106 -5.99 -13.96 -11.91
#